data_AF-A0A356Z8D8-F1
#
_entry.id   AF-A0A356Z8D8-F1
#
_cell.length_a   1.000
_cell.length_b   1.000
_cell.length_c   1.000
_cell.angle_alpha   90.00
_cell.angle_beta   90.00
_cell.angle_gamma   90.00
#
_symmetry.space_group_name_H-M   'P 1'
#
loop_
_entity.id
_entity.type
_entity.pdbx_description
1 polymer ?
#
loop_
_entity_poly.entity_id
_entity_poly.type
_entity_poly.pdbx_seq_one_letter_code
_entity_poly.pdbx_strand_id
1 'polypeptide(L)' 'MFFRTLQAERMKLYHSPVWLAFLILPILPAVMGTFNYLQNVDILQDQWYSLWTQHTLFTCYFFLPAIIGVYCSYL' A
#
# COMPACT_ATOMS: atom_id res chain seq x y z
N MET A 1 1.31 -31.27 11.09
CA MET A 1 0.29 -30.21 11.33
C MET A 1 0.59 -28.95 10.52
N PHE A 2 1.83 -28.43 10.55
CA PHE A 2 2.26 -27.22 9.82
C PHE A 2 1.96 -27.19 8.29
N PHE A 3 2.20 -28.28 7.57
CA PHE A 3 1.90 -28.31 6.13
C PHE A 3 0.40 -28.22 5.82
N ARG A 4 -0.46 -28.76 6.70
CA ARG A 4 -1.91 -28.71 6.52
C ARG A 4 -2.45 -27.29 6.78
N THR A 5 -1.88 -26.57 7.74
CA THR A 5 -2.23 -25.17 8.00
C THR A 5 -1.79 -24.24 6.86
N LEU A 6 -0.59 -24.45 6.31
CA LEU A 6 -0.11 -23.72 5.12
C LEU A 6 -1.02 -23.94 3.90
N GLN A 7 -1.49 -25.18 3.69
CA GLN A 7 -2.37 -25.52 2.58
C GLN A 7 -3.77 -24.91 2.74
N ALA A 8 -4.28 -24.83 3.97
CA ALA A 8 -5.55 -24.18 4.27
C ALA A 8 -5.49 -22.66 4.02
N GLU A 9 -4.42 -21.98 4.46
CA GLU A 9 -4.21 -20.55 4.21
C GLU A 9 -4.04 -20.23 2.72
N ARG A 10 -3.32 -21.07 1.98
CA ARG A 10 -3.22 -20.92 0.52
C ARG A 10 -4.58 -21.09 -0.17
N MET A 11 -5.44 -21.96 0.32
CA MET A 11 -6.79 -22.16 -0.21
C MET A 11 -7.70 -20.95 0.06
N LYS A 12 -7.59 -20.33 1.24
CA LYS A 12 -8.25 -19.05 1.57
C LYS A 12 -7.79 -17.92 0.65
N LEU A 13 -6.48 -17.79 0.42
CA LEU A 13 -5.91 -16.75 -0.44
C LEU A 13 -6.37 -16.86 -1.90
N TYR A 14 -6.59 -18.08 -2.41
CA TYR A 14 -7.02 -18.30 -3.79
C TYR A 14 -8.50 -17.98 -4.03
N HIS A 15 -9.35 -18.16 -3.01
CA HIS A 15 -10.80 -17.87 -3.10
C HIS A 15 -11.16 -16.46 -2.63
N SER A 16 -10.27 -15.79 -1.90
CA SER A 16 -10.48 -14.43 -1.41
C SER A 16 -9.78 -13.41 -2.31
N PRO A 17 -10.47 -12.35 -2.79
CA PRO A 17 -9.86 -11.30 -3.62
C PRO A 17 -8.87 -10.40 -2.85
N VAL A 18 -8.61 -10.68 -1.57
CA VAL A 18 -7.75 -9.89 -0.68
C VAL A 18 -6.33 -9.67 -1.23
N TRP A 19 -5.78 -10.62 -2.00
CA TRP A 19 -4.44 -10.48 -2.59
C TRP A 19 -4.32 -9.26 -3.53
N LEU A 20 -5.42 -8.87 -4.19
CA LEU A 20 -5.45 -7.67 -5.05
C LEU A 20 -5.22 -6.39 -4.24
N ALA A 21 -5.81 -6.31 -3.04
CA ALA A 21 -5.64 -5.16 -2.18
C ALA A 21 -4.18 -5.01 -1.72
N PHE A 22 -3.49 -6.12 -1.40
CA PHE A 22 -2.06 -6.10 -1.07
C PHE A 22 -1.17 -5.66 -2.22
N LEU A 23 -1.59 -5.83 -3.47
CA LEU A 23 -0.83 -5.39 -4.64
C LEU A 23 -1.16 -3.95 -5.05
N ILE A 24 -2.44 -3.58 -5.02
CA ILE A 24 -2.92 -2.27 -5.50
C ILE A 24 -2.64 -1.17 -4.47
N LEU A 25 -2.92 -1.42 -3.18
CA LEU A 25 -2.82 -0.39 -2.14
C LEU A 25 -1.41 0.19 -1.98
N PRO A 26 -0.31 -0.55 -2.16
CA PRO A 26 1.05 0.04 -2.17
C PRO A 26 1.39 0.84 -3.43
N ILE A 27 0.75 0.57 -4.57
CA ILE A 27 1.03 1.26 -5.84
C ILE A 27 0.37 2.64 -5.85
N LEU A 28 -0.83 2.76 -5.30
CA LEU A 28 -1.60 4.00 -5.23
C LEU A 28 -0.82 5.18 -4.59
N PRO A 29 -0.19 5.05 -3.41
CA PRO A 29 0.57 6.15 -2.80
C PRO A 29 1.78 6.55 -3.63
N ALA A 30 2.38 5.64 -4.41
CA ALA A 30 3.49 5.99 -5.30
C ALA A 30 3.01 6.86 -6.48
N VAL A 31 1.88 6.49 -7.09
CA VAL A 31 1.28 7.28 -8.17
C VAL A 31 0.79 8.63 -7.64
N MET A 32 0.05 8.63 -6.52
CA MET A 32 -0.49 9.85 -5.93
C MET A 32 0.60 10.78 -5.40
N GLY A 33 1.62 10.23 -4.72
CA GLY A 33 2.76 10.99 -4.20
C GLY A 33 3.58 11.61 -5.31
N THR A 34 3.84 10.87 -6.39
CA THR A 34 4.53 11.40 -7.57
C THR A 34 3.71 12.49 -8.25
N PHE A 35 2.42 12.27 -8.48
CA PHE A 35 1.55 13.26 -9.11
C PHE A 35 1.44 14.54 -8.27
N ASN A 36 1.28 14.39 -6.96
CA ASN A 36 1.22 15.53 -6.05
C ASN A 36 2.53 16.33 -6.03
N TYR A 37 3.68 15.64 -6.02
CA TYR A 37 4.98 16.30 -6.14
C TYR A 37 5.10 17.08 -7.45
N LEU A 38 4.78 16.45 -8.59
CA LEU A 38 4.85 17.08 -9.91
C LEU A 38 3.95 18.31 -10.04
N GLN A 39 2.80 18.34 -9.37
CA GLN A 39 1.90 19.49 -9.38
C GLN A 39 2.34 20.63 -8.44
N ASN A 40 3.28 20.38 -7.52
CA ASN A 40 3.69 21.35 -6.50
C ASN A 40 5.20 21.62 -6.54
N VAL A 41 5.88 21.33 -7.65
CA VAL A 41 7.34 21.54 -7.82
C VAL A 41 7.78 22.99 -7.61
N ASP A 42 6.88 23.97 -7.83
CA ASP A 42 7.17 25.38 -7.56
C ASP A 42 7.37 25.67 -6.06
N ILE A 43 6.78 24.84 -5.19
CA ILE A 43 6.86 24.95 -3.73
C ILE A 43 7.87 23.94 -3.17
N LEU A 44 7.91 22.74 -3.75
CA LEU A 44 8.67 21.58 -3.30
C LEU A 44 10.07 21.55 -3.94
N GLN A 45 10.97 22.39 -3.43
CA GLN A 45 12.30 22.63 -4.04
C GLN A 45 13.38 21.63 -3.63
N ASP A 46 13.18 20.85 -2.56
CA ASP A 46 14.20 19.92 -2.03
C ASP A 46 14.23 18.57 -2.79
N GLN A 47 13.73 18.56 -4.03
CA GLN A 47 13.80 17.45 -4.98
C GLN A 47 13.42 16.09 -4.36
N TRP A 48 14.43 15.24 -4.13
CA TRP A 48 14.27 13.91 -3.57
C TRP A 48 13.60 13.91 -2.19
N TYR A 49 13.98 14.87 -1.33
CA TYR A 49 13.40 14.96 0.01
C TYR A 49 11.91 15.30 -0.08
N SER A 50 11.55 16.26 -0.94
CA SER A 50 10.16 16.63 -1.19
C SER A 50 9.34 15.52 -1.86
N LEU A 51 9.92 14.76 -2.80
CA LEU A 51 9.27 13.61 -3.42
C LEU A 51 9.00 12.51 -2.38
N TRP A 52 9.99 12.23 -1.53
CA TRP A 52 9.88 11.24 -0.46
C TRP A 52 8.82 11.62 0.57
N THR A 53 8.72 12.91 0.94
CA THR A 53 7.69 13.36 1.86
C THR A 53 6.30 13.17 1.29
N GLN A 54 6.08 13.43 -0.02
CA GLN A 54 4.79 13.16 -0.65
C GLN A 54 4.42 11.68 -0.60
N HIS A 55 5.36 10.78 -0.94
CA HIS A 55 5.13 9.34 -0.85
C HIS A 55 4.80 8.89 0.57
N THR A 56 5.55 9.41 1.56
CA THR A 56 5.37 9.07 2.97
C THR A 56 4.02 9.55 3.49
N LEU A 57 3.58 10.76 3.12
CA LEU A 57 2.29 11.31 3.52
C LEU A 57 1.13 10.41 3.03
N PHE A 58 1.09 10.07 1.75
CA PHE A 58 0.04 9.18 1.23
C PHE A 58 0.12 7.79 1.85
N THR A 59 1.32 7.22 1.92
CA THR A 59 1.54 5.88 2.47
C THR A 59 1.08 5.81 3.92
N CYS A 60 1.56 6.69 4.80
CA CYS A 60 1.30 6.59 6.24
C CYS A 60 -0.13 6.97 6.64
N TYR A 61 -0.71 8.02 6.05
CA TYR A 61 -2.00 8.52 6.50
C TYR A 61 -3.20 7.82 5.85
N PHE A 62 -3.05 7.30 4.63
CA PHE A 62 -4.18 6.74 3.88
C PHE A 62 -4.02 5.24 3.63
N PHE A 63 -2.91 4.81 3.05
CA PHE A 63 -2.81 3.45 2.49
C PHE A 63 -2.29 2.41 3.49
N LEU A 64 -1.44 2.80 4.44
CA LEU A 64 -0.97 1.91 5.50
C LEU A 64 -2.11 1.47 6.43
N PRO A 65 -2.98 2.37 6.95
CA PRO A 65 -4.16 1.95 7.71
C PRO A 65 -5.10 1.05 6.91
N ALA A 66 -5.30 1.35 5.62
CA ALA A 66 -6.13 0.54 4.73
C ALA A 66 -5.58 -0.88 4.55
N ILE A 67 -4.27 -1.01 4.29
CA ILE A 67 -3.59 -2.32 4.18
C ILE A 67 -3.71 -3.11 5.48
N ILE A 68 -3.48 -2.46 6.63
CA ILE A 68 -3.61 -3.10 7.94
C ILE A 68 -5.06 -3.57 8.15
N GLY A 69 -6.06 -2.74 7.82
CA GLY A 69 -7.46 -3.11 7.93
C GLY A 69 -7.83 -4.32 7.06
N VAL A 70 -7.36 -4.35 5.81
CA VAL A 70 -7.53 -5.50 4.92
C VAL A 70 -6.88 -6.76 5.49
N TYR A 71 -5.66 -6.63 6.03
CA TYR A 71 -4.96 -7.76 6.66
C TYR A 71 -5.74 -8.30 7.87
N CYS A 72 -6.21 -7.42 8.75
CA CYS A 72 -7.01 -7.80 9.92
C CYS A 72 -8.36 -8.42 9.54
N SER A 73 -8.96 -8.02 8.42
CA SER A 73 -10.21 -8.63 7.92
C SER A 73 -9.99 -10.00 7.28
N TYR A 74 -8.76 -10.31 6.87
CA TYR A 74 -8.42 -11.58 6.22
C TYR A 74 -8.07 -12.69 7.24
N LEU A 75 -7.42 -12.32 8.35
CA LEU A 75 -7.09 -13.22 9.45
C LEU A 75 -8.36 -13.73 10.16
#